data_AF-A0A3M1QX82-F1
#
_entry.id   AF-A0A3M1QX82-F1
#
_cell.length_a   1.000
_cell.length_b   1.000
_cell.length_c   1.000
_cell.angle_alpha   90.00
_cell.angle_beta   90.00
_cell.angle_gamma   90.00
#
_symmetry.space_group_name_H-M   'P 1'
#
loop_
_entity.id
_entity.type
_entity.pdbx_description
1 polymer ?
#
loop_
_entity_poly.entity_id
_entity_poly.type
_entity_poly.pdbx_seq_one_letter_code
_entity_poly.pdbx_strand_id
1 'polypeptide(L)' 'MYSPQDTIAAIATPLGEGGLGVIRISGPQAQEVVKRIFRTPGG' A
#
# COMPACT_ATOMS: atom_id res chain seq x y z
N MET A 1 6.57 14.91 13.54
CA MET A 1 5.29 14.29 13.92
C MET A 1 4.55 13.94 12.65
N TYR A 2 3.84 12.82 12.63
CA TYR A 2 2.93 12.48 11.55
C TYR A 2 1.61 13.23 11.76
N SER A 3 0.98 13.66 10.66
CA SER A 3 -0.33 14.25 10.65
C SER A 3 -1.41 13.18 10.42
N PRO A 4 -2.63 13.33 10.96
CA PRO A 4 -3.75 12.48 10.59
C PRO A 4 -4.10 12.53 9.08
N GLN A 5 -3.60 13.53 8.34
CA GLN A 5 -3.75 13.64 6.89
C GLN A 5 -2.62 12.98 6.10
N ASP A 6 -1.60 12.44 6.77
CA ASP A 6 -0.51 11.74 6.08
C ASP A 6 -1.03 10.45 5.42
N THR A 7 -0.40 10.08 4.31
CA THR A 7 -0.63 8.77 3.70
C THR A 7 0.28 7.74 4.36
N ILE A 8 -0.31 6.69 4.92
CA ILE A 8 0.39 5.62 5.64
C ILE A 8 0.25 4.29 4.90
N ALA A 9 1.17 3.36 5.18
CA ALA A 9 1.10 1.98 4.69
C ALA A 9 1.43 1.00 5.83
N ALA A 10 0.79 -0.17 5.82
CA ALA A 10 1.04 -1.23 6.80
C ALA A 10 0.76 -2.62 6.21
N ILE A 11 1.44 -3.63 6.75
CA ILE A 11 1.11 -5.04 6.51
C ILE A 11 -0.26 -5.31 7.15
N ALA A 12 -1.23 -5.76 6.35
CA ALA A 12 -2.61 -6.02 6.77
C ALA A 12 -2.90 -7.51 7.04
N THR A 13 -1.96 -8.38 6.71
CA THR A 13 -2.02 -9.83 6.95
C THR A 13 -0.99 -10.27 8.00
N PRO A 14 -1.16 -11.44 8.64
CA PRO A 14 -0.15 -12.00 9.53
C PRO A 14 1.22 -12.16 8.85
N LEU A 15 2.28 -12.13 9.66
CA LEU A 15 3.64 -12.45 9.21
C LEU A 15 3.78 -13.97 9.00
N GLY A 16 4.50 -14.36 7.96
CA GLY A 16 4.78 -15.76 7.62
C GLY A 16 4.56 -16.08 6.15
N GLU A 17 4.64 -17.36 5.81
CA GLU A 17 4.41 -17.87 4.46
C GLU A 17 2.91 -18.08 4.18
N GLY A 18 2.49 -17.80 2.95
CA GLY A 18 1.11 -17.97 2.51
C GLY A 18 0.93 -17.69 1.02
N GLY A 19 -0.26 -17.96 0.47
CA GLY A 19 -0.56 -17.75 -0.95
C GLY A 19 -0.74 -16.28 -1.36
N LEU A 20 -0.94 -15.38 -0.39
CA LEU A 20 -1.12 -13.95 -0.60
C LEU A 20 -0.68 -13.17 0.65
N GLY A 21 0.01 -12.05 0.45
CA GLY A 21 0.19 -11.02 1.47
C GLY A 21 -0.52 -9.73 1.05
N VAL A 22 -1.03 -8.96 2.02
CA VAL A 22 -1.70 -7.68 1.75
C VAL A 22 -0.97 -6.55 2.47
N ILE A 23 -0.60 -5.51 1.72
CA ILE A 23 -0.18 -4.21 2.24
C ILE A 23 -1.32 -3.23 1.99
N ARG A 24 -1.82 -2.58 3.05
CA ARG A 24 -2.87 -1.56 2.95
C ARG A 24 -2.23 -0.18 2.99
N ILE A 25 -2.64 0.69 2.07
CA ILE A 25 -2.26 2.11 2.03
C ILE A 25 -3.52 2.95 2.28
N SER A 26 -3.44 3.94 3.16
CA SER A 26 -4.56 4.81 3.53
C SER A 26 -4.11 6.28 3.57
N GLY A 27 -4.97 7.17 3.09
CA GLY A 27 -4.75 8.62 3.12
C GLY A 27 -4.96 9.28 1.75
N PRO A 28 -4.86 10.62 1.68
CA PRO A 28 -5.22 11.39 0.49
C PRO A 28 -4.41 11.03 -0.76
N GLN A 29 -3.18 10.54 -0.61
CA GLN A 29 -2.28 10.23 -1.73
C GLN A 29 -2.20 8.73 -2.03
N ALA A 30 -3.03 7.89 -1.37
CA ALA A 30 -2.92 6.43 -1.48
C ALA A 30 -2.99 5.93 -2.93
N GLN A 31 -3.97 6.40 -3.72
CA GLN A 31 -4.10 6.01 -5.13
C GLN A 31 -2.92 6.48 -5.99
N GLU A 32 -2.44 7.70 -5.78
CA GLU A 32 -1.33 8.27 -6.55
C GLU A 32 -0.03 7.50 -6.29
N VAL A 33 0.23 7.13 -5.03
CA VAL A 33 1.36 6.27 -4.66
C VAL A 33 1.28 4.93 -5.38
N VAL A 34 0.10 4.27 -5.36
CA VAL A 34 -0.10 2.98 -6.03
C VAL A 34 0.10 3.10 -7.54
N LYS A 35 -0.43 4.13 -8.19
CA LYS A 35 -0.28 4.34 -9.64
C LYS A 35 1.18 4.52 -10.09
N ARG A 36 2.05 5.08 -9.23
CA ARG A 36 3.47 5.27 -9.54
C ARG A 36 4.29 3.98 -9.52
N ILE A 37 3.84 2.98 -8.76
CA ILE A 37 4.59 1.73 -8.54
C ILE A 37 3.95 0.52 -9.21
N PHE A 38 2.63 0.54 -9.42
CA PHE A 38 1.93 -0.52 -10.10
C PHE A 38 2.23 -0.46 -11.60
N ARG A 39 2.63 -1.59 -12.17
CA ARG A 39 2.85 -1.76 -13.60
C ARG A 39 1.90 -2.84 -14.10
N THR A 40 1.24 -2.59 -15.23
CA THR A 40 0.42 -3.64 -15.83
C THR A 40 1.33 -4.68 -16.49
N PRO A 41 0.88 -5.91 -16.71
CA PRO A 41 1.68 -6.93 -17.41
C PRO A 41 2.18 -6.52 -18.81
N GLY A 42 1.64 -5.44 -19.41
CA GLY A 42 2.09 -4.89 -20.69
C GLY A 42 2.86 -3.57 -20.61
N GLY A 43 3.07 -3.03 -19.40
CA GLY A 43 3.59 -1.68 -19.15
C GLY A 43 2.87 -1.02 -17.98
#